data_AF-A0A126Z6K1-F1
#
_entry.id   AF-A0A126Z6K1-F1
#
_cell.length_a   1.000
_cell.length_b   1.000
_cell.length_c   1.000
_cell.angle_alpha   90.00
_cell.angle_beta   90.00
_cell.angle_gamma   90.00
#
_symmetry.space_group_name_H-M   'P 1'
#
loop_
_entity.id
_entity.type
_entity.pdbx_description
1 polymer ?
#
loop_
_entity_poly.entity_id
_entity_poly.type
_entity_poly.pdbx_seq_one_letter_code
_entity_poly.pdbx_strand_id
1 'polypeptide(L)'
;MHTAIVKAFKKYHLFGFTGTPIFSANAGSAGNPVLRTTEQAFGEKLHTYTIVDAITDKNVLPFRIDYVNTIKLPPGVTDKQVSAIDTESALLSATRVRQVVEYTLEHFDKKTKRAEYYAVAGKRLRGFNALFATASITAARTYYREFADQQKDLSEAQRLKVGLIYSYAANEAVADGILEEEEFETQALSSDARTFLEGAIQDYNAMFGMNFSTSADKFQDYYKDLSLRVKNRELDLVIVVNMFLTGFDATTLNTLWVDKNLRAHGLVQAFSRTNRILNSVKTYGNIVSFRDLEEQTNDAIALFGNKNAGGIVRGGCPGLG
;
A
#
# COMPACT_ATOMS: atom_id res chain seq x y z
N MET A 1 22.90 1.42 -8.38
CA MET A 1 23.16 0.19 -9.17
C MET A 1 23.38 0.47 -10.66
N HIS A 2 22.44 1.11 -11.38
CA HIS A 2 22.55 1.40 -12.83
C HIS A 2 23.90 1.97 -13.27
N THR A 3 24.37 3.06 -12.64
CA THR A 3 25.68 3.68 -12.92
C THR A 3 26.86 2.71 -12.77
N ALA A 4 26.81 1.81 -11.80
CA ALA A 4 27.88 0.84 -11.57
C ALA A 4 27.93 -0.22 -12.68
N ILE A 5 26.76 -0.69 -13.13
CA ILE A 5 26.63 -1.65 -14.22
C ILE A 5 27.15 -1.03 -15.53
N VAL A 6 26.67 0.15 -15.88
CA VAL A 6 27.09 0.86 -17.11
C VAL A 6 28.59 1.18 -17.11
N LYS A 7 29.18 1.44 -15.93
CA LYS A 7 30.62 1.68 -15.81
C LYS A 7 31.44 0.40 -16.00
N ALA A 8 31.00 -0.71 -15.39
CA ALA A 8 31.71 -1.99 -15.36
C ALA A 8 31.66 -2.73 -16.70
N PHE A 9 30.49 -2.78 -17.34
CA PHE A 9 30.29 -3.53 -18.58
C PHE A 9 30.44 -2.63 -19.81
N LYS A 10 31.24 -3.05 -20.78
CA LYS A 10 31.49 -2.29 -22.03
C LYS A 10 30.58 -2.67 -23.20
N LYS A 11 29.94 -3.85 -23.13
CA LYS A 11 28.95 -4.34 -24.10
C LYS A 11 27.78 -4.92 -23.32
N TYR A 12 26.63 -4.27 -23.37
CA TYR A 12 25.44 -4.70 -22.64
C TYR A 12 24.16 -4.25 -23.38
N HIS A 13 23.06 -4.94 -23.07
CA HIS A 13 21.71 -4.50 -23.40
C HIS A 13 20.90 -4.47 -22.10
N LEU A 14 20.30 -3.33 -21.77
CA LEU A 14 19.48 -3.17 -20.57
C LEU A 14 18.02 -3.06 -20.99
N PHE A 15 17.17 -3.88 -20.38
CA PHE A 15 15.73 -3.83 -20.54
C PHE A 15 15.09 -3.60 -19.17
N GLY A 16 14.08 -2.73 -19.13
CA GLY A 16 13.32 -2.43 -17.93
C GLY A 16 11.85 -2.82 -18.12
N PHE A 17 11.28 -3.50 -17.12
CA PHE A 17 9.84 -3.76 -17.05
C PHE A 17 9.29 -3.00 -15.85
N THR A 18 8.27 -2.18 -16.07
CA THR A 18 7.62 -1.44 -14.98
C THR A 18 6.14 -1.26 -15.28
N GLY A 19 5.31 -1.49 -14.26
CA GLY A 19 3.87 -1.18 -14.31
C GLY A 19 3.57 0.29 -13.97
N THR A 20 4.54 1.00 -13.42
CA THR A 20 4.43 2.41 -13.04
C THR A 20 5.70 3.16 -13.45
N PRO A 21 5.84 3.48 -14.75
CA PRO A 21 6.97 4.26 -15.24
C PRO A 21 7.06 5.63 -14.57
N ILE A 22 8.28 6.13 -14.48
CA ILE A 22 8.59 7.48 -14.01
C ILE A 22 8.65 8.39 -15.23
N PHE A 23 7.64 9.22 -15.39
CA PHE A 23 7.53 10.29 -16.37
C PHE A 23 8.00 11.61 -15.77
N SER A 24 8.15 12.64 -16.60
CA SER A 24 8.43 13.99 -16.14
C SER A 24 7.38 14.53 -15.15
N ALA A 25 6.11 14.14 -15.30
CA ALA A 25 5.01 14.56 -14.45
C ALA A 25 5.03 13.96 -13.03
N ASN A 26 5.65 12.79 -12.83
CA ASN A 26 5.77 12.12 -11.53
C ASN A 26 7.24 11.86 -11.14
N ALA A 27 8.19 12.49 -11.83
CA ALA A 27 9.60 12.41 -11.49
C ALA A 27 9.88 13.33 -10.31
N GLY A 28 10.56 12.77 -9.32
CA GLY A 28 11.03 13.54 -8.20
C GLY A 28 12.11 14.56 -8.52
N SER A 29 12.26 15.53 -7.63
CA SER A 29 13.36 16.51 -7.72
C SER A 29 14.70 15.94 -7.25
N ALA A 30 14.66 14.85 -6.48
CA ALA A 30 15.84 14.18 -5.92
C ALA A 30 16.51 13.20 -6.91
N GLY A 31 17.82 12.99 -6.76
CA GLY A 31 18.60 12.02 -7.55
C GLY A 31 19.30 12.59 -8.79
N ASN A 32 19.93 11.70 -9.57
CA ASN A 32 20.72 12.08 -10.74
C ASN A 32 19.82 12.68 -11.84
N PRO A 33 20.04 13.95 -12.26
CA PRO A 33 19.24 14.63 -13.27
C PRO A 33 19.13 13.89 -14.61
N VAL A 34 20.10 13.05 -14.92
CA VAL A 34 20.20 12.30 -16.18
C VAL A 34 19.46 10.95 -16.12
N LEU A 35 18.96 10.52 -14.96
CA LEU A 35 18.26 9.24 -14.77
C LEU A 35 16.93 9.41 -14.02
N ARG A 36 16.27 10.57 -14.18
CA ARG A 36 15.03 10.89 -13.45
C ARG A 36 13.81 10.19 -13.99
N THR A 37 13.79 9.89 -15.28
CA THR A 37 12.66 9.22 -15.93
C THR A 37 13.06 7.82 -16.39
N THR A 38 12.07 6.93 -16.53
CA THR A 38 12.29 5.59 -17.05
C THR A 38 12.87 5.62 -18.47
N GLU A 39 12.42 6.56 -19.29
CA GLU A 39 12.94 6.76 -20.65
C GLU A 39 14.41 7.20 -20.65
N GLN A 40 14.81 8.10 -19.75
CA GLN A 40 16.22 8.47 -19.61
C GLN A 40 17.10 7.30 -19.16
N ALA A 41 16.57 6.42 -18.30
CA ALA A 41 17.33 5.30 -17.75
C ALA A 41 17.44 4.09 -18.70
N PHE A 42 16.41 3.82 -19.51
CA PHE A 42 16.30 2.62 -20.34
C PHE A 42 16.11 2.88 -21.84
N GLY A 43 15.92 4.14 -22.24
CA GLY A 43 15.66 4.52 -23.63
C GLY A 43 14.18 4.42 -24.02
N GLU A 44 13.94 4.22 -25.31
CA GLU A 44 12.61 4.24 -25.92
C GLU A 44 11.66 3.18 -25.33
N LYS A 45 10.39 3.55 -25.17
CA LYS A 45 9.32 2.63 -24.78
C LYS A 45 9.00 1.67 -25.93
N LEU A 46 9.54 0.45 -25.85
CA LEU A 46 9.36 -0.58 -26.89
C LEU A 46 7.92 -1.07 -27.04
N HIS A 47 7.18 -1.22 -25.94
CA HIS A 47 5.79 -1.66 -25.92
C HIS A 47 5.07 -1.14 -24.68
N THR A 48 3.75 -1.05 -24.72
CA THR A 48 2.94 -0.65 -23.56
C THR A 48 1.68 -1.51 -23.48
N TYR A 49 1.39 -1.99 -22.27
CA TYR A 49 0.17 -2.69 -21.93
C TYR A 49 -0.35 -2.08 -20.62
N THR A 50 -1.38 -1.25 -20.74
CA THR A 50 -1.83 -0.37 -19.65
C THR A 50 -2.81 -1.08 -18.72
N ILE A 51 -3.12 -0.47 -17.58
CA ILE A 51 -4.16 -0.98 -16.69
C ILE A 51 -5.54 -0.98 -17.37
N VAL A 52 -5.79 -0.04 -18.28
CA VAL A 52 -7.04 0.02 -19.06
C VAL A 52 -7.14 -1.16 -20.02
N ASP A 53 -6.05 -1.50 -20.71
CA ASP A 53 -5.98 -2.68 -21.56
C ASP A 53 -6.22 -3.95 -20.74
N ALA A 54 -5.53 -4.06 -19.59
CA ALA A 54 -5.65 -5.21 -18.71
C ALA A 54 -7.06 -5.43 -18.14
N ILE A 55 -7.80 -4.35 -17.84
CA ILE A 55 -9.20 -4.42 -17.41
C ILE A 55 -10.10 -4.81 -18.59
N THR A 56 -9.88 -4.21 -19.76
CA THR A 56 -10.65 -4.50 -20.99
C THR A 56 -10.53 -5.97 -21.40
N ASP A 57 -9.32 -6.50 -21.34
CA ASP A 57 -8.99 -7.89 -21.66
C ASP A 57 -9.39 -8.88 -20.55
N LYS A 58 -9.93 -8.37 -19.43
CA LYS A 58 -10.28 -9.17 -18.24
C LYS A 58 -9.08 -9.96 -17.70
N ASN A 59 -7.88 -9.38 -17.79
CA ASN A 59 -6.65 -9.92 -17.22
C ASN A 59 -6.41 -9.39 -15.79
N VAL A 60 -7.01 -8.25 -15.44
CA VAL A 60 -7.12 -7.76 -14.06
C VAL A 60 -8.54 -7.29 -13.77
N LEU A 61 -8.91 -7.26 -12.49
CA LEU A 61 -10.22 -6.75 -12.07
C LEU A 61 -10.23 -5.21 -12.01
N PRO A 62 -11.38 -4.57 -12.24
CA PRO A 62 -11.54 -3.14 -11.99
C PRO A 62 -11.53 -2.82 -10.49
N PHE A 63 -11.39 -1.55 -10.14
CA PHE A 63 -11.48 -1.06 -8.77
C PHE A 63 -12.86 -0.49 -8.47
N ARG A 64 -13.31 -0.69 -7.23
CA ARG A 64 -14.42 0.04 -6.63
C ARG A 64 -13.87 0.85 -5.46
N ILE A 65 -13.94 2.17 -5.54
CA ILE A 65 -13.39 3.07 -4.54
C ILE A 65 -14.55 3.74 -3.81
N ASP A 66 -14.53 3.66 -2.48
CA ASP A 66 -15.48 4.34 -1.60
C ASP A 66 -14.71 5.31 -0.69
N TYR A 67 -15.08 6.60 -0.73
CA TYR A 67 -14.53 7.63 0.15
C TYR A 67 -15.41 7.78 1.39
N VAL A 68 -14.85 7.50 2.55
CA VAL A 68 -15.52 7.62 3.86
C VAL A 68 -14.98 8.89 4.51
N ASN A 69 -15.74 9.97 4.39
CA ASN A 69 -15.31 11.25 4.92
C ASN A 69 -15.40 11.23 6.46
N THR A 70 -14.23 11.13 7.10
CA THR A 70 -14.10 11.13 8.58
C THR A 70 -13.71 12.49 9.14
N ILE A 71 -13.36 13.46 8.29
CA ILE A 71 -13.00 14.82 8.69
C ILE A 71 -13.73 15.81 7.77
N LYS A 72 -14.77 16.47 8.29
CA LYS A 72 -15.25 17.71 7.66
C LYS A 72 -14.21 18.80 7.94
N LEU A 73 -13.23 18.95 7.05
CA LEU A 73 -12.35 20.11 7.06
C LEU A 73 -13.21 21.38 6.92
N PRO A 74 -12.94 22.46 7.67
CA PRO A 74 -13.62 23.73 7.46
C PRO A 74 -13.46 24.19 5.99
N PRO A 75 -14.50 24.74 5.35
CA PRO A 75 -14.41 25.22 3.97
C PRO A 75 -13.35 26.32 3.88
N GLY A 76 -12.32 26.10 3.05
CA GLY A 76 -11.23 27.07 2.80
C GLY A 76 -9.81 26.57 3.11
N VAL A 77 -9.64 25.37 3.70
CA VAL A 77 -8.31 24.78 3.91
C VAL A 77 -7.94 23.93 2.69
N THR A 78 -7.25 24.53 1.73
CA THR A 78 -6.47 23.76 0.76
C THR A 78 -5.34 23.04 1.48
N ASP A 79 -5.17 21.76 1.19
CA ASP A 79 -4.15 20.80 1.70
C ASP A 79 -2.68 21.29 1.59
N LYS A 80 -2.46 22.48 1.02
CA LYS A 80 -1.16 23.09 0.75
C LYS A 80 -0.60 23.96 1.88
N GLN A 81 -1.37 24.27 2.94
CA GLN A 81 -0.95 25.28 3.94
C GLN A 81 -1.13 24.90 5.42
N VAL A 82 -1.32 23.62 5.75
CA VAL A 82 -1.26 23.18 7.15
C VAL A 82 0.12 22.57 7.39
N SER A 83 0.78 22.93 8.50
CA SER A 83 2.02 22.27 8.90
C SER A 83 1.74 20.75 8.96
N ALA A 84 2.62 19.92 8.37
CA ALA A 84 2.40 18.47 8.31
C ALA A 84 2.11 17.85 9.70
N ILE A 85 2.64 18.49 10.76
CA ILE A 85 2.48 18.12 12.17
C ILE A 85 1.04 18.35 12.66
N ASP A 86 0.40 19.47 12.32
CA ASP A 86 -0.98 19.76 12.71
C ASP A 86 -1.99 18.85 11.98
N THR A 87 -1.67 18.43 10.74
CA THR A 87 -2.52 17.49 10.01
C THR A 87 -2.45 16.07 10.58
N GLU A 88 -1.25 15.57 10.93
CA GLU A 88 -1.11 14.21 11.43
C GLU A 88 -1.74 14.04 12.81
N SER A 89 -1.58 15.02 13.70
CA SER A 89 -2.22 15.01 15.02
C SER A 89 -3.75 15.02 14.94
N ALA A 90 -4.34 15.79 14.02
CA ALA A 90 -5.78 15.77 13.76
C ALA A 90 -6.26 14.41 13.22
N LEU A 91 -5.50 13.84 12.28
CA LEU A 91 -5.77 12.52 11.68
C LEU A 91 -5.65 11.38 12.70
N LEU A 92 -4.78 11.52 13.70
CA LEU A 92 -4.57 10.55 14.78
C LEU A 92 -5.37 10.86 16.05
N SER A 93 -6.32 11.80 16.00
CA SER A 93 -7.21 12.04 17.13
C SER A 93 -7.95 10.76 17.53
N ALA A 94 -7.99 10.46 18.83
CA ALA A 94 -8.58 9.23 19.35
C ALA A 94 -10.03 9.02 18.89
N THR A 95 -10.80 10.11 18.75
CA THR A 95 -12.19 10.04 18.25
C THR A 95 -12.23 9.58 16.80
N ARG A 96 -11.38 10.13 15.92
CA ARG A 96 -11.34 9.72 14.51
C ARG A 96 -10.88 8.28 14.36
N VAL A 97 -9.79 7.90 15.04
CA VAL A 97 -9.26 6.53 14.98
C VAL A 97 -10.35 5.53 15.41
N ARG A 98 -11.04 5.81 16.51
CA ARG A 98 -12.17 4.99 16.98
C ARG A 98 -13.25 4.83 15.92
N GLN A 99 -13.69 5.92 15.29
CA GLN A 99 -14.71 5.90 14.23
C GLN A 99 -14.25 5.12 12.99
N VAL A 100 -12.98 5.27 12.61
CA VAL A 100 -12.40 4.54 11.48
C VAL A 100 -12.38 3.03 11.75
N VAL A 101 -11.97 2.62 12.95
CA VAL A 101 -11.95 1.22 13.36
C VAL A 101 -13.37 0.65 13.46
N GLU A 102 -14.29 1.40 14.07
CA GLU A 102 -15.71 1.02 14.20
C GLU A 102 -16.33 0.79 12.82
N TYR A 103 -16.19 1.76 11.92
CA TYR A 103 -16.65 1.62 10.54
C TYR A 103 -16.02 0.43 9.83
N THR A 104 -14.71 0.21 10.02
CA THR A 104 -13.99 -0.92 9.42
C THR A 104 -14.55 -2.24 9.91
N LEU A 105 -14.75 -2.41 11.22
CA LEU A 105 -15.31 -3.62 11.83
C LEU A 105 -16.74 -3.88 11.35
N GLU A 106 -17.60 -2.86 11.34
CA GLU A 106 -18.99 -2.97 10.88
C GLU A 106 -19.11 -3.39 9.41
N HIS A 107 -18.22 -2.88 8.56
CA HIS A 107 -18.28 -3.10 7.10
C HIS A 107 -17.36 -4.23 6.63
N PHE A 108 -16.54 -4.80 7.51
CA PHE A 108 -15.52 -5.78 7.16
C PHE A 108 -16.11 -6.97 6.40
N ASP A 109 -17.12 -7.60 6.97
CA ASP A 109 -17.74 -8.81 6.43
C ASP A 109 -18.39 -8.59 5.07
N LYS A 110 -19.01 -7.42 4.87
CA LYS A 110 -19.63 -7.03 3.61
C LYS A 110 -18.58 -6.78 2.53
N LYS A 111 -17.52 -6.00 2.83
CA LYS A 111 -16.46 -5.67 1.86
C LYS A 111 -15.65 -6.91 1.47
N THR A 112 -15.41 -7.80 2.42
CA THR A 112 -14.67 -9.05 2.19
C THR A 112 -15.54 -10.24 1.81
N LYS A 113 -16.84 -10.04 1.59
CA LYS A 113 -17.81 -11.08 1.19
C LYS A 113 -17.73 -12.33 2.08
N ARG A 114 -17.67 -12.17 3.41
CA ARG A 114 -17.52 -13.30 4.36
C ARG A 114 -18.71 -14.27 4.41
N ALA A 115 -19.86 -13.89 3.88
CA ALA A 115 -20.99 -14.81 3.71
C ALA A 115 -20.76 -15.78 2.53
N GLU A 116 -19.85 -15.47 1.60
CA GLU A 116 -19.60 -16.25 0.40
C GLU A 116 -18.54 -17.33 0.64
N TYR A 117 -18.69 -18.44 -0.07
CA TYR A 117 -17.75 -19.55 -0.06
C TYR A 117 -17.30 -19.87 -1.48
N TYR A 118 -16.03 -20.24 -1.63
CA TYR A 118 -15.49 -20.66 -2.92
C TYR A 118 -14.35 -21.65 -2.73
N ALA A 119 -14.03 -22.41 -3.77
CA ALA A 119 -12.91 -23.35 -3.75
C ALA A 119 -11.68 -22.75 -4.44
N VAL A 120 -10.51 -22.91 -3.82
CA VAL A 120 -9.20 -22.59 -4.41
C VAL A 120 -8.28 -23.78 -4.19
N ALA A 121 -7.73 -24.35 -5.26
CA ALA A 121 -6.83 -25.49 -5.21
C ALA A 121 -7.35 -26.65 -4.31
N GLY A 122 -8.64 -26.97 -4.43
CA GLY A 122 -9.28 -28.04 -3.65
C GLY A 122 -9.64 -27.69 -2.19
N LYS A 123 -9.28 -26.50 -1.70
CA LYS A 123 -9.65 -26.01 -0.36
C LYS A 123 -10.87 -25.09 -0.44
N ARG A 124 -11.87 -25.32 0.43
CA ARG A 124 -13.01 -24.42 0.58
C ARG A 124 -12.60 -23.24 1.46
N LEU A 125 -12.63 -22.04 0.90
CA LEU A 125 -12.36 -20.78 1.59
C LEU A 125 -13.67 -20.01 1.80
N ARG A 126 -13.68 -19.20 2.85
CA ARG A 126 -14.79 -18.32 3.23
C ARG A 126 -14.35 -16.87 3.14
N GLY A 127 -14.99 -16.11 2.26
CA GLY A 127 -14.67 -14.71 2.00
C GLY A 127 -13.20 -14.43 1.68
N PHE A 128 -12.88 -13.14 1.65
CA PHE A 128 -11.57 -12.59 1.32
C PHE A 128 -10.95 -11.90 2.54
N ASN A 129 -9.69 -11.47 2.46
CA ASN A 129 -9.06 -10.61 3.48
C ASN A 129 -8.80 -9.21 2.96
N ALA A 130 -8.30 -8.38 3.88
CA ALA A 130 -7.96 -7.02 3.63
C ALA A 130 -6.58 -6.62 4.17
N LEU A 131 -6.04 -5.54 3.60
CA LEU A 131 -4.95 -4.76 4.19
C LEU A 131 -5.48 -3.45 4.73
N PHE A 132 -4.81 -2.91 5.74
CA PHE A 132 -5.05 -1.57 6.28
C PHE A 132 -3.77 -0.73 6.15
N ALA A 133 -3.72 0.13 5.14
CA ALA A 133 -2.58 1.01 4.87
C ALA A 133 -2.65 2.27 5.74
N THR A 134 -1.59 2.52 6.50
CA THR A 134 -1.50 3.65 7.42
C THR A 134 -0.41 4.63 7.01
N ALA A 135 -0.56 5.89 7.41
CA ALA A 135 0.37 6.95 7.05
C ALA A 135 1.78 6.75 7.63
N SER A 136 1.87 6.33 8.89
CA SER A 136 3.10 6.25 9.66
C SER A 136 3.09 5.08 10.63
N ILE A 137 4.26 4.73 11.18
CA ILE A 137 4.38 3.72 12.24
C ILE A 137 3.52 4.09 13.47
N THR A 138 3.48 5.38 13.83
CA THR A 138 2.62 5.87 14.93
C THR A 138 1.14 5.61 14.65
N ALA A 139 0.69 5.83 13.41
CA ALA A 139 -0.66 5.51 12.99
C ALA A 139 -0.94 4.00 13.09
N ALA A 140 -0.04 3.17 12.54
CA ALA A 140 -0.17 1.71 12.57
C ALA A 140 -0.33 1.16 13.99
N ARG A 141 0.48 1.64 14.93
CA ARG A 141 0.42 1.26 16.35
C ARG A 141 -0.88 1.68 17.01
N THR A 142 -1.33 2.91 16.72
CA THR A 142 -2.58 3.46 17.26
C THR A 142 -3.78 2.65 16.76
N TYR A 143 -3.85 2.36 15.46
CA TYR A 143 -4.89 1.51 14.89
C TYR A 143 -4.86 0.09 15.44
N TYR A 144 -3.67 -0.52 15.58
CA TYR A 144 -3.55 -1.88 16.12
C TYR A 144 -4.13 -1.99 17.53
N ARG A 145 -3.82 -1.02 18.41
CA ARG A 145 -4.40 -0.95 19.76
C ARG A 145 -5.92 -0.79 19.72
N GLU A 146 -6.42 0.14 18.92
CA GLU A 146 -7.87 0.40 18.84
C GLU A 146 -8.64 -0.83 18.31
N PHE A 147 -8.08 -1.55 17.32
CA PHE A 147 -8.65 -2.82 16.86
C PHE A 147 -8.71 -3.88 17.98
N ALA A 148 -7.68 -3.96 18.83
CA ALA A 148 -7.68 -4.88 19.96
C ALA A 148 -8.72 -4.45 21.02
N ASP A 149 -8.78 -3.16 21.33
CA ASP A 149 -9.66 -2.58 22.36
C ASP A 149 -11.14 -2.74 22.01
N GLN A 150 -11.55 -2.47 20.77
CA GLN A 150 -12.95 -2.62 20.34
C GLN A 150 -13.40 -4.08 20.22
N GLN A 151 -12.45 -5.03 20.12
CA GLN A 151 -12.74 -6.44 19.97
C GLN A 151 -12.59 -7.25 21.28
N LYS A 152 -12.15 -6.63 22.37
CA LYS A 152 -11.84 -7.30 23.64
C LYS A 152 -13.01 -8.05 24.27
N ASP A 153 -14.23 -7.58 24.05
CA ASP A 153 -15.46 -8.14 24.62
C ASP A 153 -16.12 -9.17 23.67
N LEU A 154 -15.59 -9.33 22.45
CA LEU A 154 -16.08 -10.31 21.47
C LEU A 154 -15.52 -11.70 21.77
N SER A 155 -16.23 -12.75 21.37
CA SER A 155 -15.70 -14.12 21.42
C SER A 155 -14.60 -14.33 20.37
N GLU A 156 -13.69 -15.29 20.59
CA GLU A 156 -12.59 -15.59 19.67
C GLU A 156 -13.08 -15.88 18.23
N ALA A 157 -14.24 -16.52 18.08
CA ALA A 157 -14.84 -16.82 16.78
C ALA A 157 -15.38 -15.59 16.02
N GLN A 158 -15.64 -14.49 16.73
CA GLN A 158 -16.13 -13.23 16.16
C GLN A 158 -15.03 -12.21 15.92
N ARG A 159 -13.89 -12.33 16.63
CA ARG A 159 -12.75 -11.42 16.47
C ARG A 159 -12.10 -11.60 15.10
N LEU A 160 -11.74 -10.48 14.48
CA LEU A 160 -10.83 -10.46 13.35
C LEU A 160 -9.43 -10.84 13.82
N LYS A 161 -8.78 -11.71 13.07
CA LYS A 161 -7.35 -11.98 13.26
C LYS A 161 -6.54 -10.87 12.59
N VAL A 162 -6.07 -9.93 13.40
CA VAL A 162 -5.34 -8.74 12.96
C VAL A 162 -3.83 -8.94 13.13
N GLY A 163 -3.09 -8.84 12.04
CA GLY A 163 -1.62 -8.77 12.03
C GLY A 163 -1.11 -7.33 11.89
N LEU A 164 0.14 -7.09 12.25
CA LEU A 164 0.82 -5.81 12.11
C LEU A 164 2.22 -6.03 11.59
N ILE A 165 2.62 -5.28 10.56
CA ILE A 165 3.98 -5.34 10.08
C ILE A 165 4.44 -3.99 9.53
N TYR A 166 5.65 -3.61 9.92
CA TYR A 166 6.40 -2.48 9.40
C TYR A 166 7.89 -2.69 9.75
N SER A 167 8.77 -2.07 8.99
CA SER A 167 10.17 -1.89 9.36
C SER A 167 10.56 -0.41 9.27
N TYR A 168 11.85 -0.15 9.37
CA TYR A 168 12.38 1.19 9.15
C TYR A 168 12.36 1.50 7.64
N ALA A 169 11.47 2.39 7.25
CA ALA A 169 11.66 3.26 6.10
C ALA A 169 11.70 4.70 6.61
N ALA A 170 12.41 5.59 5.92
CA ALA A 170 12.34 6.99 6.24
C ALA A 170 10.87 7.41 5.99
N ASN A 171 10.10 7.57 7.07
CA ASN A 171 8.68 7.95 7.01
C ASN A 171 8.49 9.41 6.53
N GLU A 172 9.42 9.95 5.77
CA GLU A 172 9.19 11.20 5.08
C GLU A 172 8.28 10.89 3.90
N ALA A 173 7.12 11.54 3.87
CA ALA A 173 6.29 11.60 2.68
C ALA A 173 7.13 12.22 1.57
N VAL A 174 7.85 11.39 0.81
CA VAL A 174 8.61 11.84 -0.33
C VAL A 174 7.59 12.49 -1.25
N ALA A 175 7.76 13.77 -1.55
CA ALA A 175 6.81 14.60 -2.28
C ALA A 175 6.36 14.00 -3.64
N ASP A 176 7.12 13.00 -4.10
CA ASP A 176 7.07 12.39 -5.42
C ASP A 176 6.21 11.12 -5.48
N GLY A 177 5.57 10.70 -4.37
CA GLY A 177 4.62 9.58 -4.33
C GLY A 177 5.26 8.18 -4.37
N ILE A 178 6.57 8.09 -4.12
CA ILE A 178 7.33 6.85 -4.00
C ILE A 178 7.05 6.19 -2.65
N LEU A 179 6.62 4.93 -2.70
CA LEU A 179 6.63 4.05 -1.53
C LEU A 179 8.04 3.50 -1.41
N GLU A 180 8.78 3.91 -0.38
CA GLU A 180 10.10 3.34 -0.10
C GLU A 180 9.98 1.84 0.15
N GLU A 181 10.87 1.07 -0.46
CA GLU A 181 10.99 -0.35 -0.14
C GLU A 181 11.52 -0.48 1.29
N GLU A 182 10.69 -1.02 2.17
CA GLU A 182 11.05 -1.30 3.54
C GLU A 182 12.02 -2.50 3.57
N GLU A 183 13.28 -2.27 3.94
CA GLU A 183 14.25 -3.34 4.17
C GLU A 183 13.90 -4.15 5.43
N PHE A 184 14.38 -5.38 5.55
CA PHE A 184 14.13 -6.22 6.75
C PHE A 184 14.92 -5.76 7.99
N GLU A 185 15.44 -4.52 7.99
CA GLU A 185 16.24 -3.95 9.07
C GLU A 185 15.37 -3.34 10.17
N THR A 186 14.95 -4.18 11.12
CA THR A 186 14.24 -3.74 12.34
C THR A 186 15.12 -2.98 13.33
N GLN A 187 16.45 -3.03 13.17
CA GLN A 187 17.41 -2.41 14.09
C GLN A 187 17.44 -0.88 13.97
N ALA A 188 17.06 -0.35 12.81
CA ALA A 188 16.98 1.09 12.58
C ALA A 188 15.70 1.73 13.15
N LEU A 189 14.73 0.92 13.60
CA LEU A 189 13.54 1.43 14.30
C LEU A 189 13.92 2.10 15.63
N SER A 190 13.14 3.12 16.02
CA SER A 190 13.23 3.67 17.36
C SER A 190 12.94 2.58 18.41
N SER A 191 13.55 2.71 19.59
CA SER A 191 13.40 1.72 20.65
C SER A 191 11.94 1.45 20.99
N ASP A 192 11.09 2.48 21.00
CA ASP A 192 9.67 2.35 21.33
C ASP A 192 8.85 1.68 20.21
N ALA A 193 9.18 1.93 18.94
CA ALA A 193 8.56 1.28 17.80
C ALA A 193 8.93 -0.20 17.75
N ARG A 194 10.21 -0.53 17.96
CA ARG A 194 10.67 -1.91 18.01
C ARG A 194 10.04 -2.70 19.17
N THR A 195 9.98 -2.12 20.37
CA THR A 195 9.30 -2.75 21.52
C THR A 195 7.83 -3.02 21.23
N PHE A 196 7.15 -2.09 20.56
CA PHE A 196 5.76 -2.31 20.16
C PHE A 196 5.61 -3.45 19.14
N LEU A 197 6.47 -3.47 18.11
CA LEU A 197 6.47 -4.52 17.10
C LEU A 197 6.74 -5.89 17.72
N GLU A 198 7.67 -5.98 18.67
CA GLU A 198 7.91 -7.21 19.43
C GLU A 198 6.64 -7.66 20.16
N GLY A 199 5.92 -6.74 20.83
CA GLY A 199 4.64 -7.04 21.46
C GLY A 199 3.61 -7.61 20.48
N ALA A 200 3.42 -6.97 19.32
CA ALA A 200 2.52 -7.45 18.28
C ALA A 200 2.93 -8.81 17.69
N ILE A 201 4.24 -9.09 17.60
CA ILE A 201 4.76 -10.40 17.22
C ILE A 201 4.47 -11.45 18.32
N GLN A 202 4.53 -11.08 19.60
CA GLN A 202 4.13 -11.99 20.68
C GLN A 202 2.64 -12.30 20.65
N ASP A 203 1.77 -11.32 20.38
CA ASP A 203 0.34 -11.55 20.17
C ASP A 203 0.10 -12.52 19.00
N TYR A 204 0.85 -12.34 17.91
CA TYR A 204 0.83 -13.24 16.75
C TYR A 204 1.31 -14.66 17.09
N ASN A 205 2.41 -14.77 17.85
CA ASN A 205 2.95 -16.04 18.32
C ASN A 205 1.92 -16.79 19.17
N ALA A 206 1.24 -16.10 20.08
CA ALA A 206 0.17 -16.67 20.89
C ALA A 206 -1.02 -17.13 20.03
N MET A 207 -1.40 -16.35 19.00
CA MET A 207 -2.51 -16.67 18.11
C MET A 207 -2.27 -17.92 17.25
N PHE A 208 -1.03 -18.17 16.84
CA PHE A 208 -0.70 -19.23 15.88
C PHE A 208 0.24 -20.31 16.41
N GLY A 209 0.64 -20.25 17.68
CA GLY A 209 1.59 -21.19 18.28
C GLY A 209 3.00 -21.07 17.69
N MET A 210 3.45 -19.85 17.42
CA MET A 210 4.73 -19.55 16.77
C MET A 210 5.77 -18.99 17.76
N ASN A 211 7.00 -18.78 17.30
CA ASN A 211 8.09 -18.20 18.11
C ASN A 211 9.02 -17.33 17.25
N PHE A 212 8.45 -16.24 16.73
CA PHE A 212 9.16 -15.19 16.02
C PHE A 212 9.59 -14.06 16.95
N SER A 213 10.50 -13.21 16.49
CA SER A 213 10.98 -12.02 17.20
C SER A 213 11.46 -10.94 16.21
N THR A 214 11.84 -9.78 16.72
CA THR A 214 12.39 -8.67 15.92
C THR A 214 13.87 -8.83 15.52
N SER A 215 14.52 -9.98 15.75
CA SER A 215 15.88 -10.20 15.20
C SER A 215 15.81 -10.41 13.68
N ALA A 216 16.87 -10.06 12.94
CA ALA A 216 16.85 -10.04 11.47
C ALA A 216 16.35 -11.37 10.85
N ASP A 217 16.93 -12.51 11.24
CA ASP A 217 16.53 -13.82 10.73
C ASP A 217 15.07 -14.17 11.08
N LYS A 218 14.68 -13.94 12.34
CA LYS A 218 13.33 -14.26 12.83
C LYS A 218 12.26 -13.34 12.28
N PHE A 219 12.60 -12.08 12.02
CA PHE A 219 11.70 -11.11 11.41
C PHE A 219 11.47 -11.45 9.93
N GLN A 220 12.50 -11.91 9.21
CA GLN A 220 12.32 -12.40 7.85
C GLN A 220 11.42 -13.64 7.82
N ASP A 221 11.58 -14.56 8.77
CA ASP A 221 10.70 -15.73 8.89
C ASP A 221 9.26 -15.35 9.27
N TYR A 222 9.10 -14.36 10.16
CA TYR A 222 7.81 -13.76 10.48
C TYR A 222 7.13 -13.18 9.24
N TYR A 223 7.84 -12.39 8.43
CA TYR A 223 7.32 -11.83 7.18
C TYR A 223 6.84 -12.93 6.22
N LYS A 224 7.62 -14.00 6.07
CA LYS A 224 7.26 -15.14 5.21
C LYS A 224 6.01 -15.86 5.72
N ASP A 225 5.94 -16.15 7.02
CA ASP A 225 4.79 -16.82 7.64
C ASP A 225 3.54 -15.96 7.53
N LEU A 226 3.64 -14.69 7.92
CA LEU A 226 2.54 -13.73 7.83
C LEU A 226 2.02 -13.59 6.39
N SER A 227 2.93 -13.45 5.42
CA SER A 227 2.60 -13.43 3.98
C SER A 227 1.82 -14.68 3.55
N LEU A 228 2.26 -15.87 3.99
CA LEU A 228 1.58 -17.14 3.70
C LEU A 228 0.20 -17.20 4.35
N ARG A 229 0.05 -16.75 5.59
CA ARG A 229 -1.25 -16.74 6.30
C ARG A 229 -2.25 -15.78 5.70
N VAL A 230 -1.80 -14.63 5.21
CA VAL A 230 -2.65 -13.74 4.41
C VAL A 230 -3.10 -14.48 3.14
N LYS A 231 -2.21 -15.11 2.38
CA LYS A 231 -2.60 -15.85 1.17
C LYS A 231 -3.59 -16.99 1.46
N ASN A 232 -3.39 -17.70 2.57
CA ASN A 232 -4.21 -18.83 2.99
C ASN A 232 -5.52 -18.43 3.72
N ARG A 233 -5.80 -17.13 3.88
CA ARG A 233 -6.98 -16.63 4.62
C ARG A 233 -7.03 -17.06 6.10
N GLU A 234 -5.87 -17.26 6.70
CA GLU A 234 -5.73 -17.50 8.14
C GLU A 234 -5.65 -16.18 8.93
N LEU A 235 -5.22 -15.11 8.27
CA LEU A 235 -5.32 -13.72 8.73
C LEU A 235 -6.42 -12.98 7.96
N ASP A 236 -7.14 -12.13 8.69
CA ASP A 236 -8.25 -11.36 8.16
C ASP A 236 -7.84 -9.96 7.76
N LEU A 237 -7.09 -9.28 8.61
CA LEU A 237 -6.62 -7.93 8.38
C LEU A 237 -5.14 -7.85 8.71
N VAL A 238 -4.36 -7.18 7.87
CA VAL A 238 -2.98 -6.81 8.22
C VAL A 238 -2.82 -5.30 8.11
N ILE A 239 -2.38 -4.70 9.21
CA ILE A 239 -2.05 -3.28 9.28
C ILE A 239 -0.61 -3.10 8.79
N VAL A 240 -0.43 -2.19 7.84
CA VAL A 240 0.85 -1.94 7.17
C VAL A 240 1.14 -0.44 7.05
N VAL A 241 2.41 -0.08 6.88
CA VAL A 241 2.84 1.28 6.50
C VAL A 241 3.10 1.33 4.99
N ASN A 242 4.24 0.79 4.53
CA ASN A 242 4.54 0.60 3.10
C ASN A 242 4.70 -0.89 2.74
N MET A 243 5.04 -1.75 3.71
CA MET A 243 5.09 -3.21 3.49
C MET A 243 3.80 -3.76 2.89
N PHE A 244 3.95 -4.72 1.97
CA PHE A 244 2.88 -5.33 1.17
C PHE A 244 2.10 -4.40 0.23
N LEU A 245 2.33 -3.09 0.23
CA LEU A 245 1.76 -2.20 -0.79
C LEU A 245 2.49 -2.34 -2.13
N THR A 246 3.75 -2.78 -2.09
CA THR A 246 4.56 -3.17 -3.24
C THR A 246 4.95 -4.64 -3.14
N GLY A 247 5.11 -5.32 -4.29
CA GLY A 247 5.66 -6.68 -4.37
C GLY A 247 4.80 -7.84 -3.81
N PHE A 248 3.88 -7.60 -2.89
CA PHE A 248 3.05 -8.66 -2.29
C PHE A 248 1.88 -9.08 -3.18
N ASP A 249 1.68 -10.38 -3.36
CA ASP A 249 0.66 -10.91 -4.25
C ASP A 249 -0.20 -11.97 -3.54
N ALA A 250 -1.50 -11.69 -3.42
CA ALA A 250 -2.50 -12.58 -2.85
C ALA A 250 -3.82 -12.49 -3.63
N THR A 251 -4.20 -13.58 -4.30
CA THR A 251 -5.46 -13.65 -5.05
C THR A 251 -6.70 -13.57 -4.15
N THR A 252 -6.56 -13.99 -2.90
CA THR A 252 -7.58 -13.98 -1.84
C THR A 252 -7.75 -12.63 -1.13
N LEU A 253 -6.94 -11.63 -1.46
CA LEU A 253 -7.05 -10.26 -0.96
C LEU A 253 -7.92 -9.45 -1.91
N ASN A 254 -9.04 -8.95 -1.41
CA ASN A 254 -9.98 -8.17 -2.22
C ASN A 254 -10.19 -6.73 -1.73
N THR A 255 -9.78 -6.40 -0.50
CA THR A 255 -10.09 -5.10 0.10
C THR A 255 -8.82 -4.42 0.60
N LEU A 256 -8.69 -3.12 0.32
CA LEU A 256 -7.65 -2.26 0.88
C LEU A 256 -8.33 -1.10 1.60
N TRP A 257 -8.14 -1.03 2.91
CA TRP A 257 -8.50 0.12 3.73
C TRP A 257 -7.33 1.11 3.74
N VAL A 258 -7.60 2.38 3.50
CA VAL A 258 -6.55 3.40 3.30
C VAL A 258 -6.77 4.58 4.23
N ASP A 259 -5.84 4.75 5.17
CA ASP A 259 -5.64 5.99 5.90
C ASP A 259 -4.20 6.51 5.71
N LYS A 260 -3.82 6.62 4.43
CA LYS A 260 -2.51 7.06 3.96
C LYS A 260 -2.69 7.98 2.76
N ASN A 261 -1.88 9.05 2.68
CA ASN A 261 -1.85 9.92 1.50
C ASN A 261 -1.10 9.20 0.37
N LEU A 262 -1.83 8.46 -0.46
CA LEU A 262 -1.27 7.76 -1.62
C LEU A 262 -1.34 8.68 -2.84
N ARG A 263 -0.27 8.75 -3.61
CA ARG A 263 -0.18 9.59 -4.82
C ARG A 263 0.47 8.83 -5.96
N ALA A 264 0.16 9.25 -7.20
CA ALA A 264 0.78 8.78 -8.44
C ALA A 264 0.99 7.25 -8.45
N HIS A 265 2.23 6.80 -8.57
CA HIS A 265 2.56 5.38 -8.71
C HIS A 265 2.35 4.57 -7.43
N GLY A 266 2.63 5.13 -6.25
CA GLY A 266 2.35 4.46 -4.98
C GLY A 266 0.86 4.13 -4.82
N LEU A 267 -0.02 5.02 -5.29
CA LEU A 267 -1.47 4.76 -5.32
C LEU A 267 -1.82 3.56 -6.21
N VAL A 268 -1.35 3.55 -7.46
CA VAL A 268 -1.66 2.45 -8.40
C VAL A 268 -1.09 1.11 -7.92
N GLN A 269 0.13 1.11 -7.36
CA GLN A 269 0.78 -0.09 -6.83
C GLN A 269 -0.02 -0.70 -5.67
N ALA A 270 -0.42 0.15 -4.72
CA ALA A 270 -1.22 -0.24 -3.56
C ALA A 270 -2.61 -0.74 -3.98
N PHE A 271 -3.33 0.00 -4.85
CA PHE A 271 -4.66 -0.40 -5.29
C PHE A 271 -4.62 -1.73 -6.04
N SER A 272 -3.60 -1.92 -6.87
CA SER A 272 -3.37 -3.17 -7.62
C SER A 272 -3.11 -4.39 -6.74
N ARG A 273 -2.97 -4.26 -5.41
CA ARG A 273 -2.96 -5.43 -4.52
C ARG A 273 -4.31 -6.16 -4.51
N THR A 274 -5.39 -5.47 -4.83
CA THR A 274 -6.76 -6.00 -4.76
C THR A 274 -7.29 -6.56 -6.09
N ASN A 275 -6.65 -6.26 -7.23
CA ASN A 275 -7.19 -6.52 -8.57
C ASN A 275 -6.86 -7.88 -9.18
N ARG A 276 -6.24 -8.79 -8.42
CA ARG A 276 -5.93 -10.14 -8.92
C ARG A 276 -7.20 -10.96 -9.12
N ILE A 277 -7.32 -11.58 -10.29
CA ILE A 277 -8.42 -12.48 -10.63
C ILE A 277 -8.29 -13.75 -9.80
N LEU A 278 -9.42 -14.25 -9.31
CA LEU A 278 -9.49 -15.53 -8.61
C LEU A 278 -10.65 -16.38 -9.11
N ASN A 279 -11.85 -15.83 -9.08
CA ASN A 279 -13.10 -16.54 -9.39
C ASN A 279 -14.23 -15.54 -9.72
N SER A 280 -15.42 -16.07 -10.02
CA SER A 280 -16.61 -15.26 -10.29
C SER A 280 -17.14 -14.48 -9.08
N VAL A 281 -16.79 -14.88 -7.85
CA VAL A 281 -17.19 -14.17 -6.62
C VAL A 281 -16.40 -12.86 -6.49
N LYS A 282 -15.13 -12.84 -6.89
CA LYS A 282 -14.29 -11.63 -6.86
C LYS A 282 -14.45 -10.82 -8.14
N THR A 283 -15.38 -9.86 -8.11
CA THR A 283 -15.76 -9.05 -9.27
C THR A 283 -14.93 -7.78 -9.45
N TYR A 284 -14.34 -7.27 -8.37
CA TYR A 284 -13.55 -6.04 -8.34
C TYR A 284 -12.64 -6.03 -7.10
N GLY A 285 -11.64 -5.16 -7.12
CA GLY A 285 -10.87 -4.78 -5.94
C GLY A 285 -11.58 -3.66 -5.17
N ASN A 286 -11.87 -3.85 -3.89
CA ASN A 286 -12.45 -2.83 -3.03
C ASN A 286 -11.37 -1.94 -2.44
N ILE A 287 -11.51 -0.63 -2.61
CA ILE A 287 -10.70 0.38 -1.93
C ILE A 287 -11.64 1.20 -1.06
N VAL A 288 -11.32 1.30 0.22
CA VAL A 288 -12.05 2.17 1.15
C VAL A 288 -11.07 3.19 1.72
N SER A 289 -11.24 4.46 1.34
CA SER A 289 -10.34 5.54 1.75
C SER A 289 -10.99 6.38 2.83
N PHE A 290 -10.27 6.60 3.94
CA PHE A 290 -10.66 7.51 5.03
C PHE A 290 -10.13 8.93 4.85
N ARG A 291 -9.53 9.19 3.69
CA ARG A 291 -9.04 10.48 3.21
C ARG A 291 -9.67 10.78 1.85
N ASP A 292 -9.82 12.05 1.53
CA ASP A 292 -10.20 12.44 0.18
C ASP A 292 -8.99 12.25 -0.74
N LEU A 293 -9.08 11.24 -1.61
CA LEU A 293 -8.04 10.92 -2.59
C LEU A 293 -8.61 10.92 -4.02
N GLU A 294 -9.77 11.55 -4.25
CA GLU A 294 -10.47 11.47 -5.53
C GLU A 294 -9.65 12.07 -6.67
N GLU A 295 -9.15 13.29 -6.48
CA GLU A 295 -8.29 13.98 -7.45
C GLU A 295 -7.02 13.17 -7.76
N GLN A 296 -6.32 12.71 -6.71
CA GLN A 296 -5.09 11.93 -6.84
C GLN A 296 -5.32 10.59 -7.54
N THR A 297 -6.50 9.99 -7.36
CA THR A 297 -6.87 8.74 -8.03
C THR A 297 -7.12 8.98 -9.51
N ASN A 298 -7.87 10.04 -9.85
CA ASN A 298 -8.13 10.41 -11.24
C ASN A 298 -6.84 10.74 -11.99
N ASP A 299 -5.95 11.52 -11.36
CA ASP A 299 -4.65 11.87 -11.92
C ASP A 299 -3.78 10.63 -12.18
N ALA A 300 -3.72 9.71 -11.21
CA ALA A 300 -2.95 8.48 -11.35
C ALA A 300 -3.52 7.60 -12.48
N ILE A 301 -4.84 7.41 -12.54
CA ILE A 301 -5.47 6.61 -13.60
C ILE A 301 -5.24 7.27 -14.97
N ALA A 302 -5.32 8.60 -15.08
CA ALA A 302 -5.04 9.30 -16.33
C ALA A 302 -3.59 9.12 -16.78
N LEU A 303 -2.64 9.22 -15.84
CA LEU A 303 -1.21 9.09 -16.10
C LEU A 303 -0.82 7.67 -16.57
N PHE A 304 -1.35 6.63 -15.91
CA PHE A 304 -1.00 5.23 -16.20
C PHE A 304 -1.96 4.53 -17.17
N GLY A 305 -3.12 5.14 -17.45
CA GLY A 305 -4.12 4.65 -18.40
C GLY A 305 -3.93 5.18 -19.82
N ASN A 306 -3.22 6.30 -20.01
CA ASN A 306 -3.00 6.88 -21.32
C ASN A 306 -1.76 6.28 -22.02
N LYS A 307 -1.97 5.61 -23.16
CA LYS A 307 -0.91 5.05 -24.01
C LYS A 307 0.11 6.10 -24.48
N ASN A 308 -0.29 7.37 -24.54
CA ASN A 308 0.49 8.52 -25.03
C ASN A 308 1.03 9.44 -23.94
N ALA A 309 1.02 9.06 -22.65
CA ALA A 309 1.48 9.91 -21.53
C ALA A 309 3.00 10.28 -21.54
N GLY A 310 3.73 10.04 -22.64
CA GLY A 310 5.13 10.43 -22.81
C GLY A 310 5.27 11.86 -23.35
N GLY A 311 5.17 12.86 -22.48
CA GLY A 311 5.49 14.24 -22.83
C GLY A 311 7.00 14.50 -22.79
N ILE A 312 7.60 14.69 -23.96
CA ILE A 312 9.00 15.07 -24.16
C ILE A 312 9.34 16.32 -23.32
N VAL A 313 10.31 16.22 -22.42
CA VAL A 313 10.92 17.37 -21.76
C VAL A 313 11.83 18.08 -22.77
N ARG A 314 11.32 19.12 -23.44
CA ARG A 314 12.21 20.13 -24.04
C ARG A 314 12.71 21.03 -22.93
N GLY A 315 13.96 20.83 -22.53
CA GLY A 315 14.69 21.80 -21.71
C GLY A 315 14.77 23.13 -22.44
N GLY A 316 14.01 24.11 -21.97
CA GLY A 316 14.07 25.48 -22.43
C GLY A 316 13.97 26.40 -21.23
N CYS A 317 15.12 26.94 -20.81
CA CYS A 317 15.15 28.14 -19.98
C CYS A 317 14.45 29.27 -20.74
N PRO A 318 13.47 29.98 -20.16
CA PRO A 318 13.09 31.29 -20.66
C PRO A 318 14.16 32.29 -20.17
N GLY A 319 15.21 32.45 -20.96
CA GLY A 319 16.17 33.55 -20.82
C GLY A 319 15.66 34.76 -21.60
N LEU A 320 15.46 35.85 -20.86
CA LEU A 320 15.18 37.20 -21.36
C LEU A 320 16.12 37.62 -22.50
N GLY A 321 15.56 38.33 -23.48
CA GLY A 321 16.27 38.98 -24.59
C GLY A 321 15.28 39.42 -25.66
#